data_AF-A0AAW8EA61-F1
#
_entry.id   AF-A0AAW8EA61-F1
#
_cell.length_a   1.000
_cell.length_b   1.000
_cell.length_c   1.000
_cell.angle_alpha   90.00
_cell.angle_beta   90.00
_cell.angle_gamma   90.00
#
_symmetry.space_group_name_H-M   'P 1'
#
loop_
_entity.id
_entity.type
_entity.pdbx_description
1 polymer ?
#
loop_
_entity_poly.entity_id
_entity_poly.type
_entity_poly.pdbx_seq_one_letter_code
_entity_poly.pdbx_strand_id
1 'polypeptide(L)'
;MTQRVFVYEYLSGGGWSDYGDDAAADELLPLGLSMRDAMVADLVRAADCSVSAAVCEPGNTLPAGAVPLRPHANESAFDFVARQSALHDLVWLVAPETDGLLARFQRTVGDARWLGCSAKAIELTAGKKATLAHLAAHAVQTPLAFADAPDIARWVVKPDDGAGGVATHVHQRHADALDDQATRTQAGATLTLEPWIEGEALSLSLLCTEQNAEMLSINRQCISIDAHGRLSFDGVSVDAVGRGDPRRHDLAALAMQVARAIPGLRGFAGIDLVWHPRHGPVVIEVNPRVTCAYVGLSAALGRNLAAELLADRLHGGRTHQERELARAVA
;
A
#
# COMPACT_ATOMS: atom_id res chain seq x y z
N MET A 1 -8.14 -7.00 -28.37
CA MET A 1 -7.31 -8.14 -27.90
C MET A 1 -7.55 -8.25 -26.41
N THR A 2 -7.96 -9.42 -25.94
CA THR A 2 -8.16 -9.69 -24.52
C THR A 2 -6.82 -9.59 -23.77
N GLN A 3 -6.77 -8.81 -22.71
CA GLN A 3 -5.61 -8.66 -21.84
C GLN A 3 -5.56 -9.81 -20.84
N ARG A 4 -4.41 -10.47 -20.72
CA ARG A 4 -4.15 -11.47 -19.69
C ARG A 4 -3.54 -10.79 -18.47
N VAL A 5 -4.27 -10.77 -17.37
CA VAL A 5 -3.83 -10.14 -16.12
C VAL A 5 -3.56 -11.23 -15.09
N PHE A 6 -2.34 -11.21 -14.54
CA PHE A 6 -1.97 -12.04 -13.40
C PHE A 6 -2.09 -11.25 -12.09
N VAL A 7 -2.88 -11.77 -11.14
CA VAL A 7 -2.98 -11.22 -9.79
C VAL A 7 -2.16 -12.07 -8.83
N TYR A 8 -1.35 -11.41 -8.01
CA TYR A 8 -0.55 -12.05 -6.98
C TYR A 8 -0.70 -11.30 -5.66
N GLU A 9 -0.97 -12.03 -4.59
CA GLU A 9 -0.79 -11.53 -3.23
C GLU A 9 0.21 -12.45 -2.52
N TYR A 10 1.17 -11.87 -1.81
CA TYR A 10 2.35 -12.57 -1.32
C TYR A 10 2.04 -13.81 -0.46
N LEU A 11 1.24 -13.65 0.59
CA LEU A 11 0.99 -14.75 1.53
C LEU A 11 0.15 -15.85 0.87
N SER A 12 -0.95 -15.48 0.22
CA SER A 12 -1.84 -16.42 -0.48
C SER A 12 -1.22 -17.03 -1.74
N GLY A 13 -0.14 -16.44 -2.27
CA GLY A 13 0.62 -16.89 -3.43
C GLY A 13 1.86 -17.74 -3.11
N GLY A 14 2.05 -18.14 -1.85
CA GLY A 14 3.12 -19.05 -1.43
C GLY A 14 4.34 -18.39 -0.77
N GLY A 15 4.26 -17.10 -0.43
CA GLY A 15 5.31 -16.40 0.33
C GLY A 15 5.35 -16.76 1.82
N TRP A 16 4.41 -17.59 2.31
CA TRP A 16 4.30 -17.97 3.71
C TRP A 16 5.61 -18.49 4.32
N SER A 17 6.23 -19.48 3.67
CA SER A 17 7.43 -20.15 4.20
C SER A 17 8.64 -19.23 4.33
N ASP A 18 8.63 -18.13 3.58
CA ASP A 18 9.74 -17.18 3.50
C ASP A 18 9.51 -15.96 4.42
N TYR A 19 8.32 -15.79 5.00
CA TYR A 19 7.99 -14.65 5.87
C TYR A 19 8.69 -14.73 7.24
N GLY A 20 8.97 -15.95 7.74
CA GLY A 20 9.78 -16.18 8.94
C GLY A 20 9.10 -15.89 10.28
N ASP A 21 7.81 -15.49 10.27
CA ASP A 21 6.96 -15.30 11.45
C ASP A 21 5.54 -15.81 11.16
N ASP A 22 5.26 -17.05 11.57
CA ASP A 22 3.98 -17.72 11.31
C ASP A 22 2.79 -16.98 11.94
N ALA A 23 2.96 -16.37 13.12
CA ALA A 23 1.87 -15.69 13.80
C ALA A 23 1.49 -14.39 13.08
N ALA A 24 2.48 -13.61 12.64
CA ALA A 24 2.21 -12.42 11.83
C ALA A 24 1.65 -12.80 10.45
N ALA A 25 2.08 -13.92 9.86
CA ALA A 25 1.52 -14.42 8.60
C ALA A 25 0.03 -14.84 8.76
N ASP A 26 -0.33 -15.50 9.86
CA ASP A 26 -1.71 -15.87 10.21
C ASP A 26 -2.63 -14.65 10.31
N GLU A 27 -2.16 -13.57 10.93
CA GLU A 27 -2.94 -12.32 11.07
C GLU A 27 -3.12 -11.59 9.73
N LEU A 28 -2.09 -11.62 8.87
CA LEU A 28 -2.09 -10.87 7.61
C LEU A 28 -2.76 -11.61 6.45
N LEU A 29 -2.77 -12.95 6.45
CA LEU A 29 -3.33 -13.74 5.34
C LEU A 29 -4.81 -13.43 5.05
N PRO A 30 -5.73 -13.32 6.03
CA PRO A 30 -7.12 -12.95 5.76
C PRO A 30 -7.26 -11.59 5.07
N LEU A 31 -6.41 -10.63 5.44
CA LEU A 31 -6.36 -9.31 4.81
C LEU A 31 -5.84 -9.39 3.37
N GLY A 32 -4.77 -10.16 3.15
CA GLY A 32 -4.20 -10.45 1.84
C GLY A 32 -5.21 -11.09 0.89
N LEU A 33 -5.90 -12.13 1.36
CA LEU A 33 -6.97 -12.81 0.61
C LEU A 33 -8.09 -11.86 0.23
N SER A 34 -8.55 -11.04 1.16
CA SER A 34 -9.63 -10.07 0.91
C SER A 34 -9.23 -9.06 -0.17
N MET A 35 -8.00 -8.55 -0.13
CA MET A 35 -7.47 -7.65 -1.17
C MET A 35 -7.38 -8.35 -2.52
N ARG A 36 -6.79 -9.55 -2.57
CA ARG A 36 -6.65 -10.36 -3.79
C ARG A 36 -8.01 -10.63 -4.44
N ASP A 37 -8.98 -11.08 -3.65
CA ASP A 37 -10.30 -11.45 -4.15
C ASP A 37 -11.08 -10.23 -4.64
N ALA A 38 -10.94 -9.07 -3.98
CA ALA A 38 -11.51 -7.82 -4.47
C ALA A 38 -10.89 -7.39 -5.80
N MET A 39 -9.56 -7.46 -5.94
CA MET A 39 -8.87 -7.17 -7.21
C MET A 39 -9.35 -8.10 -8.33
N VAL A 40 -9.42 -9.39 -8.06
CA VAL A 40 -9.87 -10.41 -9.02
C VAL A 40 -11.33 -10.17 -9.42
N ALA A 41 -12.22 -9.93 -8.46
CA ALA A 41 -13.64 -9.69 -8.72
C ALA A 41 -13.89 -8.45 -9.58
N ASP A 42 -13.08 -7.41 -9.44
CA ASP A 42 -13.15 -6.23 -10.29
C ASP A 42 -12.61 -6.48 -11.68
N LEU A 43 -11.45 -7.16 -11.80
CA LEU A 43 -10.85 -7.50 -13.08
C LEU A 43 -11.72 -8.44 -13.93
N VAL A 44 -12.37 -9.44 -13.32
CA VAL A 44 -13.27 -10.37 -14.03
C VAL A 44 -14.48 -9.63 -14.62
N ARG A 45 -14.91 -8.53 -14.00
CA ARG A 45 -15.99 -7.67 -14.52
C ARG A 45 -15.51 -6.65 -15.55
N ALA A 46 -14.21 -6.53 -15.78
CA ALA A 46 -13.67 -5.65 -16.81
C ALA A 46 -13.82 -6.30 -18.19
N ALA A 47 -14.19 -5.51 -19.20
CA ALA A 47 -14.28 -5.99 -20.58
C ALA A 47 -12.89 -6.37 -21.11
N ASP A 48 -12.84 -7.35 -22.01
CA ASP A 48 -11.61 -7.81 -22.66
C ASP A 48 -10.47 -8.16 -21.68
N CYS A 49 -10.79 -8.72 -20.52
CA CYS A 49 -9.82 -9.14 -19.52
C CYS A 49 -9.98 -10.64 -19.19
N SER A 50 -8.89 -11.40 -19.27
CA SER A 50 -8.80 -12.76 -18.73
C SER A 50 -7.91 -12.75 -17.50
N VAL A 51 -8.41 -13.26 -16.38
CA VAL A 51 -7.77 -13.11 -15.08
C VAL A 51 -7.26 -14.45 -14.60
N SER A 52 -5.99 -14.50 -14.22
CA SER A 52 -5.41 -15.60 -13.47
C SER A 52 -4.92 -15.08 -12.13
N ALA A 53 -5.02 -15.87 -11.07
CA ALA A 53 -4.54 -15.45 -9.75
C ALA A 53 -3.80 -16.57 -9.04
N ALA A 54 -2.77 -16.19 -8.28
CA ALA A 54 -2.01 -17.11 -7.46
C ALA A 54 -2.84 -17.67 -6.31
N VAL A 55 -2.76 -18.98 -6.12
CA VAL A 55 -3.31 -19.70 -4.98
C VAL A 55 -2.26 -20.67 -4.42
N CYS A 56 -2.18 -20.76 -3.11
CA CYS A 56 -1.40 -21.74 -2.38
C CYS A 56 -2.26 -22.38 -1.27
N GLU A 57 -1.82 -23.52 -0.75
CA GLU A 57 -2.42 -24.13 0.43
C GLU A 57 -2.07 -23.35 1.71
N PRO A 58 -2.92 -23.37 2.75
CA PRO A 58 -4.23 -24.03 2.79
C PRO A 58 -5.33 -23.23 2.09
N GLY A 59 -6.00 -23.87 1.12
CA GLY A 59 -7.42 -23.62 0.82
C GLY A 59 -7.86 -22.22 0.38
N ASN A 60 -7.24 -21.63 -0.63
CA ASN A 60 -7.70 -20.34 -1.15
C ASN A 60 -8.47 -20.51 -2.47
N THR A 61 -9.81 -20.43 -2.41
CA THR A 61 -10.66 -20.34 -3.61
C THR A 61 -10.54 -18.96 -4.27
N LEU A 62 -10.93 -18.84 -5.53
CA LEU A 62 -10.95 -17.58 -6.27
C LEU A 62 -12.39 -17.21 -6.63
N PRO A 63 -12.67 -15.90 -6.81
CA PRO A 63 -13.91 -15.46 -7.45
C PRO A 63 -14.15 -16.18 -8.79
N ALA A 64 -15.42 -16.47 -9.09
CA ALA A 64 -15.82 -17.14 -10.33
C ALA A 64 -15.32 -16.36 -11.56
N GLY A 65 -14.80 -17.08 -12.56
CA GLY A 65 -14.26 -16.49 -13.79
C GLY A 65 -12.75 -16.26 -13.78
N ALA A 66 -12.06 -16.42 -12.64
CA ALA A 66 -10.61 -16.38 -12.55
C ALA A 66 -9.98 -17.78 -12.63
N VAL A 67 -8.80 -17.88 -13.24
CA VAL A 67 -8.04 -19.13 -13.36
C VAL A 67 -7.03 -19.24 -12.20
N PRO A 68 -7.09 -20.30 -11.37
CA PRO A 68 -6.11 -20.51 -10.31
C PRO A 68 -4.75 -20.95 -10.88
N LEU A 69 -3.68 -20.33 -10.39
CA LEU A 69 -2.30 -20.67 -10.70
C LEU A 69 -1.55 -21.02 -9.41
N ARG A 70 -0.74 -22.08 -9.45
CA ARG A 70 0.03 -22.57 -8.30
C ARG A 70 1.53 -22.52 -8.59
N PRO A 71 2.37 -22.26 -7.57
CA PRO A 71 3.81 -22.48 -7.68
C PRO A 71 4.09 -23.97 -7.91
N HIS A 72 5.18 -24.27 -8.62
CA HIS A 72 5.72 -25.62 -8.70
C HIS A 72 6.35 -26.02 -7.36
N ALA A 73 6.58 -27.33 -7.16
CA ALA A 73 7.28 -27.80 -5.97
C ALA A 73 8.68 -27.18 -5.89
N ASN A 74 9.02 -26.60 -4.73
CA ASN A 74 10.28 -25.89 -4.47
C ASN A 74 10.53 -24.65 -5.36
N GLU A 75 9.51 -24.14 -6.05
CA GLU A 75 9.61 -22.87 -6.77
C GLU A 75 9.50 -21.71 -5.78
N SER A 76 10.49 -20.81 -5.79
CA SER A 76 10.42 -19.61 -4.94
C SER A 76 9.28 -18.69 -5.38
N ALA A 77 8.78 -17.85 -4.47
CA ALA A 77 7.76 -16.85 -4.80
C ALA A 77 8.18 -15.95 -5.99
N PHE A 78 9.47 -15.59 -6.06
CA PHE A 78 10.00 -14.76 -7.14
C PHE A 78 10.08 -15.51 -8.48
N ASP A 79 10.49 -16.78 -8.47
CA ASP A 79 10.55 -17.59 -9.70
C ASP A 79 9.14 -17.86 -10.23
N PHE A 80 8.18 -18.11 -9.32
CA PHE A 80 6.78 -18.26 -9.68
C PHE A 80 6.23 -17.00 -10.34
N VAL A 81 6.44 -15.82 -9.74
CA VAL A 81 6.01 -14.54 -10.32
C VAL A 81 6.73 -14.26 -11.65
N ALA A 82 8.03 -14.54 -11.76
CA ALA A 82 8.78 -14.40 -13.01
C ALA A 82 8.16 -15.25 -14.13
N ARG A 83 7.93 -16.53 -13.87
CA ARG A 83 7.32 -17.47 -14.82
C ARG A 83 5.94 -17.01 -15.25
N GLN A 84 5.08 -16.60 -14.31
CA GLN A 84 3.74 -16.12 -14.65
C GLN A 84 3.77 -14.79 -15.39
N SER A 85 4.68 -13.87 -15.03
CA SER A 85 4.80 -12.58 -15.72
C SER A 85 5.14 -12.76 -17.21
N ALA A 86 5.92 -13.78 -17.58
CA ALA A 86 6.23 -14.08 -18.97
C ALA A 86 5.03 -14.62 -19.77
N LEU A 87 4.00 -15.13 -19.09
CA LEU A 87 2.80 -15.72 -19.68
C LEU A 87 1.59 -14.77 -19.69
N HIS A 88 1.73 -13.57 -19.13
CA HIS A 88 0.66 -12.58 -18.98
C HIS A 88 1.09 -11.22 -19.54
N ASP A 89 0.11 -10.40 -19.90
CA ASP A 89 0.35 -9.08 -20.48
C ASP A 89 0.55 -8.03 -19.39
N LEU A 90 -0.10 -8.20 -18.24
CA LEU A 90 0.02 -7.35 -17.06
C LEU A 90 0.05 -8.19 -15.78
N VAL A 91 0.70 -7.66 -14.75
CA VAL A 91 0.74 -8.21 -13.39
C VAL A 91 0.31 -7.13 -12.40
N TRP A 92 -0.67 -7.45 -11.57
CA TRP A 92 -1.10 -6.61 -10.46
C TRP A 92 -0.86 -7.33 -9.14
N LEU A 93 0.00 -6.75 -8.32
CA LEU A 93 0.63 -7.47 -7.21
C LEU A 93 0.49 -6.71 -5.89
N VAL A 94 0.24 -7.47 -4.82
CA VAL A 94 0.27 -7.03 -3.43
C VAL A 94 1.32 -7.84 -2.68
N ALA A 95 2.28 -7.16 -2.08
CA ALA A 95 3.26 -7.74 -1.18
C ALA A 95 3.60 -6.71 -0.11
N PRO A 96 3.98 -7.14 1.10
CA PRO A 96 4.51 -6.23 2.10
C PRO A 96 5.78 -5.53 1.58
N GLU A 97 6.04 -4.34 2.10
CA GLU A 97 7.24 -3.56 1.82
C GLU A 97 8.47 -4.07 2.59
N THR A 98 8.27 -4.89 3.62
CA THR A 98 9.31 -5.50 4.47
C THR A 98 10.43 -6.09 3.64
N ASP A 99 11.68 -5.83 4.03
CA ASP A 99 12.88 -6.33 3.37
C ASP A 99 12.94 -6.03 1.85
N GLY A 100 12.21 -5.01 1.40
CA GLY A 100 12.13 -4.61 0.00
C GLY A 100 11.44 -5.64 -0.91
N LEU A 101 10.58 -6.51 -0.36
CA LEU A 101 9.88 -7.56 -1.11
C LEU A 101 9.11 -7.00 -2.31
N LEU A 102 8.27 -5.97 -2.11
CA LEU A 102 7.51 -5.34 -3.19
C LEU A 102 8.42 -4.76 -4.28
N ALA A 103 9.53 -4.10 -3.91
CA ALA A 103 10.50 -3.55 -4.86
C ALA A 103 11.17 -4.65 -5.67
N ARG A 104 11.50 -5.78 -5.04
CA ARG A 104 12.07 -6.95 -5.72
C ARG A 104 11.07 -7.56 -6.71
N PHE A 105 9.80 -7.71 -6.35
CA PHE A 105 8.77 -8.18 -7.27
C PHE A 105 8.58 -7.24 -8.46
N GLN A 106 8.57 -5.93 -8.21
CA GLN A 106 8.46 -4.93 -9.27
C GLN A 106 9.60 -5.10 -10.30
N ARG A 107 10.84 -5.27 -9.84
CA ARG A 107 12.00 -5.54 -10.70
C ARG A 107 11.89 -6.88 -11.44
N THR A 108 11.40 -7.93 -10.76
CA THR A 108 11.18 -9.25 -11.36
C THR A 108 10.16 -9.21 -12.51
N VAL A 109 9.05 -8.49 -12.34
CA VAL A 109 8.01 -8.34 -13.36
C VAL A 109 8.47 -7.43 -14.51
N GLY A 110 9.14 -6.33 -14.15
CA GLY A 110 9.59 -5.27 -15.05
C GLY A 110 8.48 -4.25 -15.40
N ASP A 111 8.91 -3.03 -15.68
CA ASP A 111 8.03 -1.87 -15.88
C ASP A 111 6.94 -2.10 -16.92
N ALA A 112 7.23 -2.84 -18.00
CA ALA A 112 6.30 -3.06 -19.11
C ALA A 112 5.04 -3.82 -18.72
N ARG A 113 5.15 -4.76 -17.76
CA ARG A 113 4.04 -5.60 -17.29
C ARG A 113 3.48 -5.17 -15.94
N TRP A 114 4.18 -4.31 -15.21
CA TRP A 114 3.77 -3.90 -13.87
C TRP A 114 2.58 -2.93 -13.89
N LEU A 115 1.49 -3.30 -13.21
CA LEU A 115 0.32 -2.45 -12.96
C LEU A 115 0.40 -1.86 -11.54
N GLY A 116 1.10 -0.75 -11.38
CA GLY A 116 1.25 -0.08 -10.08
C GLY A 116 2.34 0.99 -10.09
N CYS A 117 2.76 1.38 -8.89
CA CYS A 117 3.78 2.41 -8.66
C CYS A 117 5.13 2.03 -9.28
N SER A 118 5.94 3.03 -9.64
CA SER A 118 7.30 2.81 -10.15
C SER A 118 8.23 2.22 -9.10
N ALA A 119 9.32 1.58 -9.53
CA ALA A 119 10.37 1.07 -8.64
C ALA A 119 10.84 2.14 -7.64
N LYS A 120 11.09 3.36 -8.13
CA LYS A 120 11.58 4.47 -7.33
C LYS A 120 10.57 4.94 -6.27
N ALA A 121 9.28 4.98 -6.63
CA ALA A 121 8.24 5.32 -5.68
C ALA A 121 8.13 4.26 -4.58
N ILE A 122 8.12 2.97 -4.96
CA ILE A 122 8.09 1.85 -4.02
C ILE A 122 9.29 1.87 -3.08
N GLU A 123 10.51 2.06 -3.60
CA GLU A 123 11.74 2.12 -2.81
C GLU A 123 11.74 3.29 -1.83
N LEU A 124 11.25 4.46 -2.25
CA LEU A 124 11.12 5.63 -1.38
C LEU A 124 10.11 5.37 -0.25
N THR A 125 8.98 4.74 -0.56
CA THR A 125 7.90 4.48 0.40
C THR A 125 8.10 3.24 1.27
N ALA A 126 9.14 2.43 1.00
CA ALA A 126 9.38 1.20 1.74
C ALA A 126 9.77 1.45 3.21
N GLY A 127 10.47 2.56 3.48
CA GLY A 127 10.89 2.95 4.83
C GLY A 127 10.14 4.19 5.32
N LYS A 128 9.59 4.11 6.54
CA LYS A 128 8.82 5.19 7.19
C LYS A 128 9.67 6.44 7.38
N LYS A 129 10.89 6.33 7.91
CA LYS A 129 11.80 7.48 8.09
C LYS A 129 12.07 8.22 6.78
N ALA A 130 12.44 7.47 5.74
CA ALA A 130 12.75 8.05 4.43
C ALA A 130 11.52 8.74 3.82
N THR A 131 10.36 8.10 3.92
CA THR A 131 9.08 8.65 3.47
C THR A 131 8.75 9.95 4.18
N LEU A 132 8.78 9.95 5.52
CA LEU A 132 8.42 11.12 6.33
C LEU A 132 9.38 12.29 6.10
N ALA A 133 10.69 12.03 6.01
CA ALA A 133 11.69 13.06 5.73
C ALA A 133 11.48 13.66 4.33
N HIS A 134 11.22 12.81 3.33
CA HIS A 134 10.96 13.25 1.96
C HIS A 134 9.69 14.11 1.87
N LEU A 135 8.61 13.68 2.53
CA LEU A 135 7.36 14.43 2.58
C LEU A 135 7.52 15.79 3.31
N ALA A 136 8.24 15.81 4.44
CA ALA A 136 8.54 17.05 5.16
C ALA A 136 9.31 18.05 4.29
N ALA A 137 10.28 17.58 3.48
CA ALA A 137 11.01 18.42 2.53
C ALA A 137 10.10 19.02 1.41
N HIS A 138 8.92 18.44 1.19
CA HIS A 138 7.90 18.93 0.26
C HIS A 138 6.74 19.65 0.97
N ALA A 139 6.98 20.14 2.19
CA ALA A 139 6.01 20.85 3.02
C ALA A 139 4.72 20.06 3.29
N VAL A 140 4.80 18.73 3.29
CA VAL A 140 3.74 17.86 3.80
C VAL A 140 3.97 17.67 5.29
N GLN A 141 2.95 17.90 6.09
CA GLN A 141 3.05 17.76 7.54
C GLN A 141 3.16 16.28 7.94
N THR A 142 4.17 15.96 8.73
CA THR A 142 4.47 14.61 9.24
C THR A 142 4.73 14.66 10.75
N PRO A 143 4.81 13.50 11.45
CA PRO A 143 5.17 13.48 12.87
C PRO A 143 6.49 14.20 13.21
N LEU A 144 7.41 14.29 12.24
CA LEU A 144 8.69 14.99 12.42
C LEU A 144 8.51 16.47 12.78
N ALA A 145 7.43 17.11 12.31
CA ALA A 145 7.13 18.51 12.64
C ALA A 145 6.77 18.73 14.12
N PHE A 146 6.51 17.65 14.86
CA PHE A 146 6.07 17.67 16.25
C PHE A 146 7.15 17.18 17.23
N ALA A 147 8.32 16.76 16.76
CA ALA A 147 9.36 16.14 17.60
C ALA A 147 9.76 17.00 18.81
N ASP A 148 9.82 18.31 18.63
CA ASP A 148 10.19 19.27 19.66
C ASP A 148 8.98 20.05 20.22
N ALA A 149 7.75 19.64 19.89
CA ALA A 149 6.55 20.35 20.34
C ALA A 149 6.32 20.10 21.85
N PRO A 150 6.07 21.17 22.65
CA PRO A 150 5.97 21.06 24.11
C PRO A 150 4.76 20.25 24.59
N ASP A 151 3.74 20.09 23.73
CA ASP A 151 2.49 19.40 24.04
C ASP A 151 2.55 17.88 23.76
N ILE A 152 3.69 17.33 23.30
CA ILE A 152 3.81 15.89 23.01
C ILE A 152 3.92 15.08 24.30
N ALA A 153 2.84 14.35 24.59
CA ALA A 153 2.72 13.49 25.77
C ALA A 153 3.08 12.02 25.50
N ARG A 154 2.99 11.56 24.25
CA ARG A 154 3.13 10.15 23.88
C ARG A 154 4.07 9.97 22.70
N TRP A 155 4.67 8.80 22.63
CA TRP A 155 5.67 8.43 21.63
C TRP A 155 5.36 7.05 21.07
N VAL A 156 5.72 6.80 19.83
CA VAL A 156 5.52 5.49 19.19
C VAL A 156 6.84 4.96 18.67
N VAL A 157 7.11 3.70 18.97
CA VAL A 157 8.23 2.91 18.43
C VAL A 157 7.67 1.84 17.52
N LYS A 158 8.09 1.82 16.26
CA LYS A 158 7.62 0.88 15.24
C LYS A 158 8.75 0.48 14.28
N PRO A 159 8.67 -0.67 13.60
CA PRO A 159 9.58 -1.01 12.51
C PRO A 159 9.62 0.07 11.43
N ASP A 160 10.81 0.34 10.89
CA ASP A 160 10.98 1.36 9.84
C ASP A 160 10.31 0.92 8.53
N ASP A 161 10.42 -0.35 8.15
CA ASP A 161 9.62 -0.98 7.10
C ASP A 161 8.50 -1.85 7.72
N GLY A 162 7.77 -2.61 6.91
CA GLY A 162 6.69 -3.48 7.38
C GLY A 162 5.28 -2.90 7.31
N ALA A 163 4.27 -3.77 7.50
CA ALA A 163 2.86 -3.49 7.27
C ALA A 163 1.97 -3.94 8.45
N GLY A 164 0.74 -3.46 8.50
CA GLY A 164 -0.29 -3.94 9.44
C GLY A 164 -0.12 -3.51 10.89
N GLY A 165 0.76 -2.54 11.20
CA GLY A 165 1.00 -2.07 12.56
C GLY A 165 1.75 -3.07 13.45
N VAL A 166 2.26 -4.17 12.89
CA VAL A 166 2.98 -5.22 13.62
C VAL A 166 4.17 -4.64 14.38
N ALA A 167 4.36 -5.10 15.63
CA ALA A 167 5.43 -4.69 16.53
C ALA A 167 5.49 -3.16 16.79
N THR A 168 4.34 -2.50 16.79
CA THR A 168 4.19 -1.07 17.13
C THR A 168 3.81 -0.88 18.59
N HIS A 169 4.56 -0.06 19.32
CA HIS A 169 4.39 0.20 20.75
C HIS A 169 4.27 1.70 21.03
N VAL A 170 3.27 2.08 21.83
CA VAL A 170 3.01 3.45 22.26
C VAL A 170 3.43 3.62 23.72
N HIS A 171 4.24 4.64 23.97
CA HIS A 171 4.84 4.95 25.27
C HIS A 171 4.32 6.28 25.79
N GLN A 172 4.14 6.37 27.11
CA GLN A 172 3.68 7.59 27.81
C GLN A 172 4.83 8.54 28.16
N ARG A 173 6.08 8.10 28.01
CA ARG A 173 7.28 8.92 28.28
C ARG A 173 8.29 8.71 27.17
N HIS A 174 8.95 9.80 26.78
CA HIS A 174 10.00 9.74 25.76
C HIS A 174 11.16 8.83 26.16
N ALA A 175 11.56 8.84 27.44
CA ALA A 175 12.62 7.98 27.96
C ALA A 175 12.32 6.49 27.77
N ASP A 176 11.07 6.06 28.02
CA ASP A 176 10.67 4.66 27.84
C ASP A 176 10.70 4.25 26.36
N ALA A 177 10.30 5.16 25.46
CA ALA A 177 10.39 4.94 24.03
C ALA A 177 11.85 4.80 23.54
N LEU A 178 12.76 5.60 24.09
CA LEU A 178 14.19 5.51 23.78
C LEU A 178 14.78 4.18 24.27
N ASP A 179 14.42 3.74 25.46
CA ASP A 179 14.87 2.45 26.02
C ASP A 179 14.33 1.26 25.22
N ASP A 180 13.06 1.29 24.80
CA ASP A 180 12.46 0.29 23.90
C ASP A 180 13.17 0.25 22.55
N GLN A 181 13.33 1.41 21.91
CA GLN A 181 14.03 1.52 20.63
C GLN A 181 15.46 0.98 20.74
N ALA A 182 16.22 1.37 21.76
CA ALA A 182 17.59 0.92 21.96
C ALA A 182 17.65 -0.61 22.15
N THR A 183 16.77 -1.16 22.99
CA THR A 183 16.71 -2.60 23.28
C THR A 183 16.45 -3.42 22.02
N ARG A 184 15.43 -3.05 21.25
CA ARG A 184 15.05 -3.77 20.03
C ARG A 184 16.05 -3.55 18.89
N THR A 185 16.69 -2.38 18.82
CA THR A 185 17.78 -2.13 17.87
C THR A 185 19.00 -2.99 18.18
N GLN A 186 19.35 -3.18 19.46
CA GLN A 186 20.41 -4.11 19.87
C GLN A 186 20.08 -5.57 19.50
N ALA A 187 18.80 -5.93 19.45
CA ALA A 187 18.32 -7.21 18.95
C ALA A 187 18.29 -7.31 17.41
N GLY A 188 18.75 -6.28 16.69
CA GLY A 188 18.87 -6.27 15.23
C GLY A 188 17.70 -5.65 14.46
N ALA A 189 16.69 -5.10 15.13
CA ALA A 189 15.56 -4.47 14.47
C ALA A 189 15.90 -3.07 13.94
N THR A 190 15.43 -2.72 12.75
CA THR A 190 15.47 -1.34 12.25
C THR A 190 14.18 -0.64 12.64
N LEU A 191 14.26 0.33 13.55
CA LEU A 191 13.09 0.99 14.15
C LEU A 191 13.06 2.49 13.94
N THR A 192 11.86 3.05 13.89
CA THR A 192 11.58 4.50 14.00
C THR A 192 10.95 4.83 15.34
N LEU A 193 11.28 6.00 15.87
CA LEU A 193 10.70 6.60 17.07
C LEU A 193 10.10 7.93 16.63
N GLU A 194 8.80 8.10 16.83
CA GLU A 194 8.05 9.26 16.38
C GLU A 194 7.15 9.78 17.50
N PRO A 195 6.83 11.09 17.52
CA PRO A 195 5.76 11.61 18.35
C PRO A 195 4.44 10.90 18.03
N TRP A 196 3.68 10.55 19.06
CA TRP A 196 2.30 10.11 18.86
C TRP A 196 1.44 11.32 18.50
N ILE A 197 0.80 11.26 17.33
CA ILE A 197 -0.07 12.34 16.87
C ILE A 197 -1.49 12.09 17.37
N GLU A 198 -1.99 13.03 18.17
CA GLU A 198 -3.36 13.00 18.65
C GLU A 198 -4.34 13.37 17.54
N GLY A 199 -5.41 12.59 17.41
CA GLY A 199 -6.45 12.87 16.43
C GLY A 199 -7.14 11.62 15.91
N GLU A 200 -7.86 11.80 14.82
CA GLU A 200 -8.60 10.74 14.18
C GLU A 200 -7.72 10.00 13.17
N ALA A 201 -7.52 8.69 13.36
CA ALA A 201 -6.79 7.84 12.42
C ALA A 201 -7.62 7.62 11.15
N LEU A 202 -7.12 8.14 10.03
CA LEU A 202 -7.75 8.06 8.72
C LEU A 202 -6.80 7.41 7.71
N SER A 203 -7.35 7.01 6.57
CA SER A 203 -6.55 6.76 5.38
C SER A 203 -7.26 7.28 4.13
N LEU A 204 -6.49 7.64 3.11
CA LEU A 204 -7.00 8.03 1.81
C LEU A 204 -6.72 6.92 0.81
N SER A 205 -7.72 6.58 0.01
CA SER A 205 -7.54 5.72 -1.16
C SER A 205 -7.39 6.58 -2.38
N LEU A 206 -6.31 6.40 -3.13
CA LEU A 206 -6.00 7.18 -4.32
C LEU A 206 -6.04 6.31 -5.57
N LEU A 207 -6.51 6.90 -6.66
CA LEU A 207 -6.25 6.44 -8.02
C LEU A 207 -5.26 7.39 -8.67
N CYS A 208 -4.02 6.94 -8.84
CA CYS A 208 -2.94 7.70 -9.44
C CYS A 208 -2.75 7.27 -10.90
N THR A 209 -2.86 8.21 -11.83
CA THR A 209 -2.45 8.04 -13.22
C THR A 209 -1.11 8.72 -13.45
N GLU A 210 -0.58 8.63 -14.67
CA GLU A 210 0.67 9.35 -15.01
C GLU A 210 0.50 10.88 -14.92
N GLN A 211 -0.71 11.40 -15.12
CA GLN A 211 -0.97 12.84 -15.19
C GLN A 211 -1.66 13.41 -13.94
N ASN A 212 -2.32 12.58 -13.14
CA ASN A 212 -3.15 13.06 -12.04
C ASN A 212 -3.25 12.06 -10.87
N ALA A 213 -3.71 12.53 -9.72
CA ALA A 213 -4.13 11.68 -8.62
C ALA A 213 -5.54 12.08 -8.17
N GLU A 214 -6.44 11.10 -8.10
CA GLU A 214 -7.80 11.26 -7.60
C GLU A 214 -7.91 10.65 -6.19
N MET A 215 -8.42 11.42 -5.23
CA MET A 215 -8.82 10.87 -3.93
C MET A 215 -10.19 10.19 -4.06
N LEU A 216 -10.20 8.86 -4.02
CA LEU A 216 -11.39 8.02 -4.19
C LEU A 216 -12.27 8.01 -2.94
N SER A 217 -11.66 7.82 -1.77
CA SER A 217 -12.37 7.72 -0.49
C SER A 217 -11.51 8.23 0.66
N ILE A 218 -12.19 8.57 1.75
CA ILE A 218 -11.59 8.83 3.05
C ILE A 218 -12.11 7.75 3.99
N ASN A 219 -11.21 6.93 4.48
CA ASN A 219 -11.49 5.78 5.31
C ASN A 219 -11.12 6.09 6.76
N ARG A 220 -11.76 5.41 7.70
CA ARG A 220 -11.39 5.46 9.12
C ARG A 220 -10.64 4.19 9.48
N GLN A 221 -9.46 4.34 10.08
CA GLN A 221 -8.70 3.21 10.59
C GLN A 221 -9.21 2.82 11.97
N CYS A 222 -9.48 1.53 12.17
CA CYS A 222 -9.84 0.98 13.46
C CYS A 222 -8.55 0.46 14.10
N ILE A 223 -8.05 1.19 15.10
CA ILE A 223 -6.86 0.80 15.86
C ILE A 223 -7.20 0.73 17.34
N SER A 224 -6.59 -0.22 18.03
CA SER A 224 -6.66 -0.36 19.49
C SER A 224 -5.26 -0.33 20.09
N ILE A 225 -5.17 0.15 21.34
CA ILE A 225 -3.94 0.16 22.12
C ILE A 225 -4.23 -0.54 23.43
N ASP A 226 -3.50 -1.62 23.73
CA ASP A 226 -3.70 -2.37 24.96
C ASP A 226 -3.08 -1.66 26.19
N ALA A 227 -3.30 -2.23 27.37
CA ALA A 227 -2.76 -1.70 28.63
C ALA A 227 -1.21 -1.66 28.69
N HIS A 228 -0.54 -2.38 27.80
CA HIS A 228 0.92 -2.41 27.66
C HIS A 228 1.43 -1.53 26.52
N GLY A 229 0.55 -0.76 25.88
CA GLY A 229 0.91 0.15 24.79
C GLY A 229 1.03 -0.53 23.43
N ARG A 230 0.68 -1.82 23.29
CA ARG A 230 0.73 -2.50 21.98
C ARG A 230 -0.40 -2.01 21.10
N LEU A 231 -0.06 -1.57 19.90
CA LEU A 231 -1.03 -1.16 18.90
C LEU A 231 -1.44 -2.35 18.04
N SER A 232 -2.74 -2.49 17.82
CA SER A 232 -3.33 -3.47 16.91
C SER A 232 -4.16 -2.76 15.84
N PHE A 233 -4.06 -3.25 14.60
CA PHE A 233 -4.91 -2.83 13.49
C PHE A 233 -6.11 -3.76 13.39
N ASP A 234 -7.29 -3.25 13.73
CA ASP A 234 -8.54 -4.03 13.81
C ASP A 234 -9.36 -3.95 12.51
N GLY A 235 -8.89 -3.18 11.52
CA GLY A 235 -9.49 -3.06 10.19
C GLY A 235 -9.73 -1.62 9.75
N VAL A 236 -10.55 -1.47 8.69
CA VAL A 236 -10.84 -0.18 8.08
C VAL A 236 -12.33 -0.04 7.77
N SER A 237 -12.89 1.11 8.13
CA SER A 237 -14.22 1.52 7.65
C SER A 237 -14.04 2.32 6.36
N VAL A 238 -14.36 1.70 5.23
CA VAL A 238 -14.19 2.27 3.88
C VAL A 238 -15.20 3.40 3.61
N ASP A 239 -14.74 4.49 3.01
CA ASP A 239 -15.53 5.70 2.70
C ASP A 239 -16.35 6.24 3.90
N ALA A 240 -15.77 6.12 5.10
CA ALA A 240 -16.41 6.46 6.37
C ALA A 240 -16.67 7.97 6.55
N VAL A 241 -15.95 8.83 5.82
CA VAL A 241 -16.14 10.29 5.89
C VAL A 241 -16.96 10.76 4.69
N GLY A 242 -18.20 11.17 4.95
CA GLY A 242 -19.19 11.49 3.93
C GLY A 242 -18.84 12.66 3.01
N ARG A 243 -19.56 12.77 1.89
CA ARG A 243 -19.30 13.78 0.83
C ARG A 243 -19.43 15.24 1.28
N GLY A 244 -20.24 15.50 2.30
CA GLY A 244 -20.44 16.84 2.86
C GLY A 244 -19.46 17.24 3.96
N ASP A 245 -18.49 16.39 4.31
CA ASP A 245 -17.54 16.69 5.37
C ASP A 245 -16.59 17.83 4.94
N PRO A 246 -16.43 18.91 5.73
CA PRO A 246 -15.62 20.07 5.36
C PRO A 246 -14.13 19.72 5.18
N ARG A 247 -13.65 18.64 5.80
CA ARG A 247 -12.25 18.20 5.73
C ARG A 247 -11.87 17.63 4.37
N ARG A 248 -12.85 17.28 3.52
CA ARG A 248 -12.60 16.70 2.19
C ARG A 248 -11.73 17.59 1.32
N HIS A 249 -11.88 18.91 1.41
CA HIS A 249 -11.07 19.83 0.61
C HIS A 249 -9.59 19.72 0.98
N ASP A 250 -9.28 19.81 2.27
CA ASP A 250 -7.91 19.74 2.78
C ASP A 250 -7.29 18.37 2.53
N LEU A 251 -8.06 17.29 2.68
CA LEU A 251 -7.61 15.92 2.42
C LEU A 251 -7.36 15.67 0.92
N ALA A 252 -8.19 16.22 0.03
CA ALA A 252 -7.95 16.14 -1.41
C ALA A 252 -6.70 16.94 -1.82
N ALA A 253 -6.52 18.13 -1.25
CA ALA A 253 -5.31 18.93 -1.48
C ALA A 253 -4.05 18.21 -0.99
N LEU A 254 -4.11 17.59 0.20
CA LEU A 254 -3.04 16.75 0.73
C LEU A 254 -2.73 15.56 -0.19
N ALA A 255 -3.75 14.83 -0.63
CA ALA A 255 -3.57 13.69 -1.53
C ALA A 255 -2.82 14.09 -2.82
N MET A 256 -3.21 15.23 -3.41
CA MET A 256 -2.50 15.78 -4.58
C MET A 256 -1.07 16.23 -4.25
N GLN A 257 -0.84 16.84 -3.08
CA GLN A 257 0.48 17.26 -2.66
C GLN A 257 1.42 16.06 -2.47
N VAL A 258 0.95 14.99 -1.81
CA VAL A 258 1.70 13.74 -1.63
C VAL A 258 2.00 13.09 -2.98
N ALA A 259 1.01 13.00 -3.87
CA ALA A 259 1.20 12.46 -5.21
C ALA A 259 2.26 13.22 -6.03
N ARG A 260 2.31 14.54 -5.90
CA ARG A 260 3.34 15.38 -6.54
C ARG A 260 4.71 15.23 -5.88
N ALA A 261 4.74 15.09 -4.55
CA ALA A 261 5.97 14.89 -3.80
C ALA A 261 6.62 13.53 -4.14
N ILE A 262 5.85 12.52 -4.50
CA ILE A 262 6.34 11.17 -4.82
C ILE A 262 6.05 10.85 -6.31
N PRO A 263 6.85 11.38 -7.26
CA PRO A 263 6.71 11.03 -8.66
C PRO A 263 6.83 9.53 -8.88
N GLY A 264 5.88 8.97 -9.62
CA GLY A 264 5.82 7.53 -9.88
C GLY A 264 4.83 6.76 -9.00
N LEU A 265 4.12 7.43 -8.08
CA LEU A 265 2.86 6.88 -7.58
C LEU A 265 1.91 6.66 -8.75
N ARG A 266 1.46 5.42 -8.93
CA ARG A 266 0.63 5.01 -10.06
C ARG A 266 -0.23 3.82 -9.67
N GLY A 267 -1.40 3.78 -10.24
CA GLY A 267 -2.43 2.82 -9.90
C GLY A 267 -3.09 3.14 -8.57
N PHE A 268 -3.43 2.12 -7.80
CA PHE A 268 -3.99 2.32 -6.46
C PHE A 268 -2.89 2.55 -5.43
N ALA A 269 -3.04 3.59 -4.61
CA ALA A 269 -2.15 3.87 -3.48
C ALA A 269 -2.96 4.28 -2.25
N GLY A 270 -2.43 3.99 -1.06
CA GLY A 270 -2.98 4.43 0.22
C GLY A 270 -2.14 5.53 0.86
N ILE A 271 -2.78 6.48 1.55
CA ILE A 271 -2.08 7.42 2.44
C ILE A 271 -2.68 7.26 3.83
N ASP A 272 -1.89 6.83 4.80
CA ASP A 272 -2.31 6.77 6.19
C ASP A 272 -1.97 8.09 6.87
N LEU A 273 -2.93 8.64 7.61
CA LEU A 273 -2.79 9.95 8.23
C LEU A 273 -3.57 10.04 9.54
N VAL A 274 -3.18 10.98 10.39
CA VAL A 274 -3.99 11.41 11.53
C VAL A 274 -4.56 12.79 11.23
N TRP A 275 -5.87 12.95 11.38
CA TRP A 275 -6.50 14.27 11.39
C TRP A 275 -6.33 14.90 12.78
N HIS A 276 -5.33 15.76 12.92
CA HIS A 276 -5.07 16.49 14.15
C HIS A 276 -6.07 17.64 14.32
N PRO A 277 -6.73 17.78 15.50
CA PRO A 277 -7.82 18.75 15.69
C PRO A 277 -7.41 20.21 15.48
N ARG A 278 -6.13 20.55 15.72
CA ARG A 278 -5.59 21.92 15.56
C ARG A 278 -4.78 22.14 14.28
N HIS A 279 -4.22 21.07 13.70
CA HIS A 279 -3.20 21.17 12.66
C HIS A 279 -3.63 20.52 11.34
N GLY A 280 -4.84 19.96 11.29
CA GLY A 280 -5.34 19.27 10.10
C GLY A 280 -4.60 17.95 9.86
N PRO A 281 -4.42 17.54 8.60
CA PRO A 281 -3.87 16.23 8.31
C PRO A 281 -2.36 16.15 8.60
N VAL A 282 -1.95 15.03 9.19
CA VAL A 282 -0.55 14.66 9.43
C VAL A 282 -0.30 13.31 8.80
N VAL A 283 0.52 13.23 7.76
CA VAL A 283 0.80 11.98 7.04
C VAL A 283 1.71 11.07 7.86
N ILE A 284 1.29 9.82 8.04
CA ILE A 284 1.99 8.79 8.79
C ILE A 284 2.72 7.82 7.86
N GLU A 285 2.10 7.46 6.74
CA GLU A 285 2.64 6.45 5.81
C GLU A 285 2.02 6.59 4.42
N VAL A 286 2.74 6.14 3.39
CA VAL A 286 2.23 6.03 2.01
C VAL A 286 2.44 4.58 1.56
N ASN A 287 1.35 3.92 1.21
CA ASN A 287 1.33 2.53 0.75
C ASN A 287 1.26 2.52 -0.79
N PRO A 288 2.33 2.17 -1.52
CA PRO A 288 2.41 2.22 -2.99
C PRO A 288 1.69 1.05 -3.69
N ARG A 289 0.65 0.49 -3.08
CA ARG A 289 -0.06 -0.71 -3.51
C ARG A 289 -1.52 -0.68 -3.03
N VAL A 290 -2.28 -1.70 -3.43
CA VAL A 290 -3.60 -1.99 -2.84
C VAL A 290 -3.49 -2.16 -1.32
N THR A 291 -4.42 -1.54 -0.62
CA THR A 291 -4.61 -1.66 0.84
C THR A 291 -5.97 -2.29 1.13
N CYS A 292 -6.22 -2.65 2.39
CA CYS A 292 -7.52 -3.21 2.81
C CYS A 292 -8.70 -2.28 2.47
N ALA A 293 -8.46 -0.98 2.31
CA ALA A 293 -9.50 -0.02 1.94
C ALA A 293 -10.01 -0.18 0.49
N TYR A 294 -9.33 -0.98 -0.34
CA TYR A 294 -9.82 -1.33 -1.68
C TYR A 294 -11.03 -2.28 -1.62
N VAL A 295 -11.12 -3.11 -0.58
CA VAL A 295 -12.15 -4.16 -0.47
C VAL A 295 -13.53 -3.52 -0.42
N GLY A 296 -14.35 -3.79 -1.44
CA GLY A 296 -15.69 -3.24 -1.58
C GLY A 296 -15.76 -1.79 -2.12
N LEU A 297 -14.61 -1.12 -2.33
CA LEU A 297 -14.59 0.29 -2.73
C LEU A 297 -15.20 0.52 -4.12
N SER A 298 -14.89 -0.34 -5.10
CA SER A 298 -15.51 -0.29 -6.43
C SER A 298 -17.04 -0.31 -6.35
N ALA A 299 -17.61 -1.20 -5.53
CA ALA A 299 -19.06 -1.29 -5.34
C ALA A 299 -19.61 -0.03 -4.65
N ALA A 300 -18.94 0.46 -3.61
CA ALA A 300 -19.34 1.68 -2.89
C ALA A 300 -19.35 2.92 -3.79
N LEU A 301 -18.40 3.00 -4.74
CA LEU A 301 -18.30 4.11 -5.68
C LEU A 301 -19.17 3.94 -6.94
N GLY A 302 -19.74 2.75 -7.16
CA GLY A 302 -20.42 2.43 -8.43
C GLY A 302 -19.48 2.44 -9.64
N ARG A 303 -18.18 2.19 -9.41
CA ARG A 303 -17.10 2.23 -10.41
C ARG A 303 -16.38 0.88 -10.45
N ASN A 304 -15.75 0.55 -11.58
CA ASN A 304 -14.83 -0.59 -11.63
C ASN A 304 -13.41 -0.05 -11.65
N LEU A 305 -12.79 0.06 -10.47
CA LEU A 305 -11.46 0.67 -10.33
C LEU A 305 -10.39 -0.13 -11.09
N ALA A 306 -10.48 -1.47 -11.12
CA ALA A 306 -9.56 -2.29 -11.90
C ALA A 306 -9.66 -2.00 -13.40
N ALA A 307 -10.87 -1.81 -13.93
CA ALA A 307 -11.06 -1.44 -15.34
C ALA A 307 -10.47 -0.07 -15.66
N GLU A 308 -10.61 0.90 -14.75
CA GLU A 308 -10.00 2.24 -14.90
C GLU A 308 -8.47 2.18 -14.88
N LEU A 309 -7.89 1.36 -14.00
CA LEU A 309 -6.45 1.10 -13.94
C LEU A 309 -5.91 0.48 -15.24
N LEU A 310 -6.62 -0.52 -15.78
CA LEU A 310 -6.27 -1.13 -17.06
C LEU A 310 -6.36 -0.11 -18.20
N ALA A 311 -7.41 0.71 -18.22
CA ALA A 311 -7.59 1.74 -19.24
C ALA A 311 -6.45 2.78 -19.20
N ASP A 312 -6.06 3.27 -18.03
CA ASP A 312 -4.91 4.18 -17.89
C ASP A 312 -3.63 3.53 -18.43
N ARG A 313 -3.36 2.29 -18.04
CA ARG A 313 -2.14 1.59 -18.43
C ARG A 313 -2.03 1.41 -19.94
N LEU A 314 -3.11 1.01 -20.60
CA LEU A 314 -3.14 0.73 -22.03
C LEU A 314 -3.17 1.99 -22.90
N HIS A 315 -3.79 3.08 -22.43
CA HIS A 315 -3.87 4.33 -23.18
C HIS A 315 -2.69 5.27 -22.90
N GLY A 316 -2.23 5.35 -21.65
CA GLY A 316 -1.06 6.16 -21.28
C GLY A 316 0.24 5.67 -21.94
N GLY A 317 0.41 4.35 -22.08
CA GLY A 317 1.57 3.77 -22.78
C GLY A 317 1.64 4.15 -24.27
N ARG A 318 0.50 4.25 -24.97
CA ARG A 318 0.45 4.67 -26.38
C ARG A 318 0.92 6.10 -26.56
N THR A 319 0.48 7.01 -25.67
CA THR A 319 0.92 8.41 -25.72
C THR A 319 2.41 8.58 -25.42
N HIS A 320 3.03 7.73 -24.58
CA HIS A 320 4.47 7.76 -24.35
C HIS A 320 5.26 7.28 -25.57
N GLN A 321 4.83 6.16 -26.18
CA GLN A 321 5.47 5.59 -27.36
C GLN A 321 5.37 6.54 -28.58
N GLU A 322 4.23 7.21 -28.76
CA GLU A 322 4.04 8.24 -29.78
C GLU A 322 4.93 9.48 -29.51
N ARG A 323 5.11 9.88 -28.26
CA ARG A 323 6.01 10.99 -27.87
C ARG A 323 7.49 10.64 -28.04
N GLU A 324 7.89 9.41 -27.76
CA GLU A 324 9.25 8.92 -28.01
C GLU A 324 9.54 8.81 -29.50
N LEU A 325 8.61 8.29 -30.30
CA LEU A 325 8.74 8.30 -31.76
C LEU A 325 8.81 9.74 -32.31
N ALA A 326 7.98 10.65 -31.81
CA ALA A 326 8.03 12.06 -32.24
C ALA A 326 9.36 12.75 -31.86
N ARG A 327 10.00 12.33 -30.76
CA ARG A 327 11.34 12.82 -30.34
C ARG A 327 12.50 12.16 -31.08
N ALA A 328 12.35 10.92 -31.54
CA ALA A 328 13.37 10.22 -32.31
C ALA A 328 13.42 10.67 -33.79
N VAL A 329 12.36 11.36 -34.25
CA VAL A 329 12.21 11.86 -35.63
C VAL A 329 12.44 13.39 -35.73
N ALA A 330 12.66 14.07 -34.59
CA ALA A 330 13.00 15.48 -34.49
C ALA A 330 14.50 15.68 -34.23
#